data_AF-A0A7X1YAL0-F1
#
_entry.id   AF-A0A7X1YAL0-F1
#
_cell.length_a   1.000
_cell.length_b   1.000
_cell.length_c   1.000
_cell.angle_alpha   90.00
_cell.angle_beta   90.00
_cell.angle_gamma   90.00
#
_symmetry.space_group_name_H-M   'P 1'
#
loop_
_entity.id
_entity.type
_entity.pdbx_description
1 polymer ?
#
loop_
_entity_poly.entity_id
_entity_poly.type
_entity_poly.pdbx_seq_one_letter_code
_entity_poly.pdbx_strand_id
1 'polypeptide(L)'
;MKVYLDDLRPAPKGWIRCYWPDEVIELLKKGLVAELSLDHDLGDDKRGTGYDVILWIERAIALHQFRPPLILIHSANPAAALRMARGIDSINNLLAGKTCHGADIISVEKYSLTEEK
;
A
#
# COMPACT_ATOMS: atom_id res chain seq x y z
N MET A 1 -7.48 7.01 9.39
CA MET A 1 -6.22 6.65 10.09
C MET A 1 -5.10 6.51 9.06
N LYS A 2 -3.87 6.92 9.36
CA LYS A 2 -2.73 6.77 8.43
C LYS A 2 -1.81 5.66 8.92
N VAL A 3 -1.41 4.75 8.04
CA VAL A 3 -0.58 3.57 8.38
C VAL A 3 0.72 3.60 7.60
N TYR A 4 1.83 3.40 8.29
CA TYR A 4 3.19 3.43 7.75
C TYR A 4 3.86 2.08 7.99
N LEU A 5 4.04 1.29 6.94
CA LEU A 5 4.70 -0.01 6.99
C LEU A 5 6.18 0.16 6.67
N ASP A 6 7.01 0.11 7.70
CA ASP A 6 8.47 0.19 7.59
C ASP A 6 9.09 -0.38 8.88
N ASP A 7 10.09 -1.25 8.74
CA ASP A 7 10.78 -1.90 9.86
C ASP A 7 11.96 -1.05 10.39
N LEU A 8 12.58 -0.24 9.53
CA LEU A 8 13.78 0.52 9.82
C LEU A 8 13.46 1.97 10.22
N ARG A 9 12.58 2.63 9.47
CA ARG A 9 12.34 4.08 9.58
C ARG A 9 11.26 4.40 10.62
N PRO A 10 11.39 5.54 11.34
CA PRO A 10 10.33 6.02 12.22
C PRO A 10 9.16 6.56 11.40
N ALA A 11 7.94 6.26 11.83
CA ALA A 11 6.75 6.81 11.19
C ALA A 11 6.63 8.33 11.47
N PRO A 12 6.22 9.13 10.48
CA PRO A 12 6.00 10.56 10.66
C PRO A 12 4.82 10.84 11.62
N LYS A 13 4.77 12.06 12.19
CA LYS A 13 3.72 12.45 13.14
C LYS A 13 2.32 12.26 12.54
N GLY A 14 1.45 11.55 13.26
CA GLY A 14 0.08 11.24 12.80
C GLY A 14 -0.05 9.96 11.97
N TRP A 15 1.05 9.23 11.76
CA TRP A 15 1.06 7.91 11.16
C TRP A 15 1.27 6.83 12.23
N ILE A 16 0.56 5.72 12.07
CA ILE A 16 0.73 4.52 12.89
C ILE A 16 1.77 3.65 12.21
N ARG A 17 2.89 3.40 12.88
CA ARG A 17 3.91 2.47 12.39
C ARG A 17 3.44 1.03 12.56
N CYS A 18 3.55 0.26 11.48
CA CYS A 18 3.47 -1.19 11.49
C CYS A 18 4.80 -1.74 10.98
N TYR A 19 5.24 -2.86 11.54
CA TYR A 19 6.49 -3.49 11.13
C TYR A 19 6.22 -4.59 10.12
N TRP A 20 5.05 -5.23 10.21
CA TRP A 20 4.73 -6.42 9.43
C TRP A 20 3.43 -6.26 8.63
N PRO A 21 3.34 -6.95 7.48
CA PRO A 21 2.18 -6.85 6.60
C PRO A 21 0.91 -7.40 7.27
N ASP A 22 1.02 -8.38 8.17
CA ASP A 22 -0.12 -8.92 8.93
C ASP A 22 -0.82 -7.85 9.78
N GLU A 23 -0.05 -7.00 10.47
CA GLU A 23 -0.58 -5.89 11.26
C GLU A 23 -1.37 -4.91 10.38
N VAL A 24 -0.82 -4.58 9.20
CA VAL A 24 -1.44 -3.69 8.23
C VAL A 24 -2.74 -4.29 7.70
N ILE A 25 -2.73 -5.57 7.36
CA ILE A 25 -3.92 -6.29 6.86
C ILE A 25 -5.03 -6.29 7.91
N GLU A 26 -4.71 -6.49 9.19
CA GLU A 26 -5.70 -6.41 10.27
C GLU A 26 -6.29 -5.01 10.42
N LEU A 27 -5.50 -3.95 10.22
CA LEU A 27 -6.00 -2.57 10.20
C LEU A 27 -6.87 -2.29 8.96
N LEU A 28 -6.49 -2.82 7.80
CA LEU A 28 -7.26 -2.69 6.57
C LEU A 28 -8.61 -3.39 6.67
N LYS A 29 -8.68 -4.59 7.27
CA LYS A 29 -9.94 -5.31 7.55
C LYS A 29 -10.92 -4.49 8.38
N LYS A 30 -10.43 -3.62 9.27
CA LYS A 30 -11.27 -2.73 10.08
C LYS A 30 -11.86 -1.56 9.26
N GLY A 31 -11.33 -1.27 8.07
CA GLY A 31 -11.84 -0.22 7.18
C GLY A 31 -11.63 1.22 7.69
N LEU A 32 -10.75 1.42 8.68
CA LEU A 32 -10.48 2.74 9.27
C LEU A 32 -9.25 3.44 8.67
N VAL A 33 -8.49 2.73 7.83
CA VAL A 33 -7.30 3.24 7.16
C VAL A 33 -7.73 4.14 6.00
N ALA A 34 -7.22 5.37 6.01
CA ALA A 34 -7.46 6.37 4.96
C ALA A 34 -6.25 6.50 4.04
N GLU A 35 -5.04 6.45 4.62
CA GLU A 35 -3.78 6.52 3.88
C GLU A 35 -2.86 5.39 4.35
N LEU A 36 -2.20 4.75 3.40
CA LEU A 36 -1.31 3.63 3.61
C LEU A 36 -0.01 3.89 2.87
N SER A 37 1.11 3.86 3.58
CA SER A 37 2.44 4.02 3.01
C SER A 37 3.20 2.71 3.19
N LEU A 38 3.73 2.17 2.10
CA LEU A 38 4.33 0.84 2.05
C LEU A 38 5.82 0.89 1.70
N ASP A 39 6.63 0.26 2.53
CA ASP A 39 7.94 -0.26 2.16
C ASP A 39 7.86 -1.73 1.75
N HIS A 40 8.73 -2.14 0.82
CA HIS A 40 8.80 -3.52 0.34
C HIS A 40 9.67 -4.41 1.23
N ASP A 41 10.81 -3.90 1.69
CA ASP A 41 11.94 -4.68 2.19
C ASP A 41 11.95 -4.64 3.73
N LEU A 42 11.10 -5.47 4.35
CA LEU A 42 10.84 -5.46 5.80
C LEU A 42 11.81 -6.32 6.63
N GLY A 43 13.02 -6.56 6.12
CA GLY A 43 14.09 -7.31 6.80
C GLY A 43 13.89 -8.83 6.96
N ASP A 44 12.65 -9.34 7.00
CA ASP A 44 12.36 -10.79 7.05
C ASP A 44 11.29 -11.20 6.02
N ASP A 45 11.76 -11.66 4.86
CA ASP A 45 10.93 -12.15 3.76
C ASP A 45 9.99 -13.30 4.17
N LYS A 46 10.29 -14.05 5.24
CA LYS A 46 9.42 -15.14 5.69
C LYS A 46 8.15 -14.64 6.36
N ARG A 47 8.18 -13.42 6.91
CA ARG A 47 7.02 -12.76 7.51
C ARG A 47 6.18 -12.01 6.48
N GLY A 48 6.69 -11.89 5.26
CA GLY A 48 6.05 -11.25 4.13
C GLY A 48 6.67 -9.90 3.81
N THR A 49 6.26 -9.39 2.67
CA THR A 49 6.78 -8.17 2.05
C THR A 49 5.68 -7.12 1.91
N GLY A 50 6.03 -5.87 1.63
CA GLY A 50 5.05 -4.84 1.28
C GLY A 50 4.17 -5.23 0.08
N TYR A 51 4.66 -6.11 -0.80
CA TYR A 51 3.90 -6.62 -1.94
C TYR A 51 2.72 -7.51 -1.52
N ASP A 52 2.83 -8.25 -0.42
CA ASP A 52 1.75 -9.11 0.08
C ASP A 52 0.53 -8.29 0.51
N VAL A 53 0.75 -7.06 1.00
CA VAL A 53 -0.34 -6.13 1.34
C VAL A 53 -1.10 -5.71 0.07
N ILE A 54 -0.39 -5.42 -1.02
CA ILE A 54 -1.02 -5.05 -2.30
C ILE A 54 -1.83 -6.21 -2.86
N LEU A 55 -1.28 -7.44 -2.85
CA LEU A 55 -2.00 -8.64 -3.28
C LEU A 55 -3.24 -8.90 -2.42
N TRP A 56 -3.17 -8.61 -1.13
CA TRP A 56 -4.32 -8.74 -0.24
C TRP A 56 -5.41 -7.73 -0.61
N ILE A 57 -5.06 -6.46 -0.84
CA ILE A 57 -6.00 -5.41 -1.24
C ILE A 57 -6.67 -5.78 -2.57
N GLU A 58 -5.90 -6.22 -3.56
CA GLU A 58 -6.43 -6.68 -4.85
C GLU A 58 -7.48 -7.79 -4.69
N ARG A 59 -7.17 -8.82 -3.88
CA ARG A 59 -8.10 -9.89 -3.56
C ARG A 59 -9.35 -9.38 -2.83
N ALA A 60 -9.17 -8.47 -1.88
CA ALA A 60 -10.28 -7.90 -1.11
C ALA A 60 -11.24 -7.10 -2.01
N ILE A 61 -10.72 -6.37 -3.00
CA ILE A 61 -11.53 -5.65 -3.99
C ILE A 61 -12.28 -6.62 -4.90
N ALA A 62 -11.60 -7.68 -5.35
CA ALA A 62 -12.18 -8.68 -6.22
C ALA A 62 -13.34 -9.43 -5.52
N LEU A 63 -13.12 -9.89 -4.28
CA LEU A 63 -14.02 -10.79 -3.54
C LEU A 63 -15.05 -10.07 -2.66
N HIS A 64 -14.68 -8.95 -2.03
CA HIS A 64 -15.47 -8.32 -0.98
C HIS A 64 -15.90 -6.88 -1.32
N GLN A 65 -15.67 -6.41 -2.56
CA GLN A 65 -15.93 -5.01 -2.96
C GLN A 65 -15.29 -3.99 -2.00
N PHE A 66 -14.13 -4.35 -1.45
CA PHE A 66 -13.38 -3.50 -0.54
C PHE A 66 -13.05 -2.15 -1.23
N ARG A 67 -13.12 -1.04 -0.49
CA ARG A 67 -12.63 0.25 -0.97
C ARG A 67 -11.19 0.44 -0.48
N PRO A 68 -10.20 0.49 -1.38
CA PRO A 68 -8.82 0.68 -0.96
C PRO A 68 -8.62 2.09 -0.39
N PRO A 69 -7.72 2.24 0.59
CA PRO A 69 -7.23 3.56 1.01
C PRO A 69 -6.32 4.17 -0.06
N LEU A 70 -5.87 5.41 0.15
CA LEU A 70 -4.79 5.98 -0.63
C LEU A 70 -3.50 5.20 -0.36
N ILE A 71 -2.89 4.61 -1.39
CA ILE A 71 -1.66 3.81 -1.28
C ILE A 71 -0.48 4.64 -1.79
N LEU A 72 0.52 4.82 -0.94
CA LEU A 72 1.79 5.46 -1.22
C LEU A 72 2.93 4.43 -1.11
N ILE A 73 3.95 4.59 -1.94
CA ILE A 73 5.13 3.72 -1.92
C ILE A 73 6.33 4.55 -1.49
N HIS A 74 7.03 4.14 -0.44
CA HIS A 74 8.24 4.81 0.06
C HIS A 74 9.48 3.89 0.07
N SER A 75 9.46 2.86 -0.76
CA SER A 75 10.57 1.91 -0.82
C SER A 75 11.79 2.45 -1.54
N ALA A 76 12.97 2.17 -0.96
CA ALA A 76 14.25 2.53 -1.56
C ALA A 76 14.64 1.63 -2.75
N ASN A 77 13.97 0.48 -2.91
CA ASN A 77 14.25 -0.47 -3.97
C ASN A 77 13.42 -0.15 -5.24
N PRO A 78 14.04 0.38 -6.31
CA PRO A 78 13.30 0.83 -7.48
C PRO A 78 12.63 -0.31 -8.25
N ALA A 79 13.23 -1.50 -8.25
CA ALA A 79 12.66 -2.67 -8.92
C ALA A 79 11.41 -3.18 -8.18
N ALA A 80 11.48 -3.23 -6.85
CA ALA A 80 10.36 -3.62 -6.00
C ALA A 80 9.22 -2.60 -6.08
N ALA A 81 9.53 -1.31 -5.98
CA ALA A 81 8.50 -0.28 -6.03
C ALA A 81 7.86 -0.15 -7.43
N LEU A 82 8.56 -0.48 -8.52
CA LEU A 82 7.93 -0.64 -9.85
C LEU A 82 6.94 -1.82 -9.88
N ARG A 83 7.28 -2.96 -9.24
CA ARG A 83 6.35 -4.10 -9.13
C ARG A 83 5.12 -3.75 -8.31
N MET A 84 5.31 -3.03 -7.21
CA MET A 84 4.21 -2.54 -6.38
C MET A 84 3.32 -1.55 -7.14
N ALA A 85 3.90 -0.61 -7.88
CA ALA A 85 3.16 0.32 -8.72
C ALA A 85 2.28 -0.41 -9.76
N ARG A 86 2.81 -1.44 -10.43
CA ARG A 86 2.02 -2.30 -11.33
C ARG A 86 0.85 -3.01 -10.63
N GLY A 87 1.03 -3.41 -9.37
CA GLY A 87 -0.05 -3.97 -8.56
C GLY A 87 -1.14 -2.93 -8.27
N ILE A 88 -0.76 -1.70 -7.96
CA ILE A 88 -1.70 -0.58 -7.79
C ILE A 88 -2.43 -0.27 -9.10
N ASP A 89 -1.74 -0.31 -10.25
CA ASP A 89 -2.38 -0.16 -11.56
C ASP A 89 -3.41 -1.25 -11.84
N SER A 90 -3.12 -2.51 -11.47
CA SER A 90 -4.08 -3.62 -11.55
C SER A 90 -5.32 -3.33 -10.69
N ILE A 91 -5.13 -2.90 -9.45
CA ILE A 91 -6.21 -2.48 -8.54
C ILE A 91 -7.04 -1.36 -9.17
N ASN A 92 -6.40 -0.33 -9.72
CA ASN A 92 -7.08 0.78 -10.39
C ASN A 92 -7.91 0.30 -11.58
N ASN A 93 -7.38 -0.62 -12.38
CA ASN A 93 -8.12 -1.22 -13.49
C ASN A 93 -9.31 -2.06 -13.02
N LEU A 94 -9.17 -2.80 -11.92
CA LEU A 94 -10.27 -3.56 -11.32
C LEU A 94 -11.38 -2.64 -10.81
N LEU A 95 -11.02 -1.47 -10.24
CA LEU A 95 -11.99 -0.46 -9.85
C LEU A 95 -12.64 0.17 -11.07
N ALA A 96 -11.86 0.60 -12.06
CA ALA A 96 -12.34 1.21 -13.31
C ALA A 96 -13.29 0.28 -14.09
N GLY A 97 -12.96 -1.01 -14.17
CA GLY A 97 -13.79 -2.02 -14.82
C GLY A 97 -15.07 -2.36 -14.04
N LYS A 98 -15.10 -2.09 -12.72
CA LYS A 98 -16.31 -2.21 -11.88
C LYS A 98 -17.14 -0.92 -11.85
N THR A 99 -16.57 0.23 -12.22
CA THR A 99 -17.26 1.53 -12.19
C THR A 99 -17.80 1.93 -13.57
N CYS A 100 -19.09 1.72 -13.79
CA CYS A 100 -19.87 2.54 -14.73
C CYS A 100 -20.34 3.87 -14.10
N HIS A 101 -19.83 4.25 -12.92
CA HIS A 101 -20.03 5.56 -12.29
C HIS A 101 -18.75 5.96 -11.55
N GLY A 102 -18.18 7.09 -11.96
CA GLY A 102 -16.87 7.57 -11.49
C GLY A 102 -16.83 7.89 -10.00
N ALA A 103 -15.75 7.47 -9.35
CA ALA A 103 -15.18 8.12 -8.17
C ALA A 103 -13.76 7.59 -7.92
N ASP A 104 -12.83 8.54 -7.78
CA ASP A 104 -11.54 8.49 -7.08
C ASP A 104 -10.47 7.51 -7.57
N ILE A 105 -9.70 8.00 -8.55
CA ILE A 105 -8.40 7.49 -8.98
C ILE A 105 -7.47 7.45 -7.75
N ILE A 106 -6.91 6.29 -7.43
CA ILE A 106 -5.82 6.18 -6.45
C ILE A 106 -4.64 6.97 -7.03
N SER A 107 -4.40 8.16 -6.49
CA SER A 107 -3.33 9.03 -6.93
C SER A 107 -1.99 8.39 -6.52
N VAL A 108 -1.27 7.83 -7.49
CA VAL A 108 0.11 7.40 -7.29
C VAL A 108 0.95 8.67 -7.17
N GLU A 109 1.05 9.23 -5.96
CA GLU A 109 1.98 10.33 -5.72
C GLU A 109 3.39 9.79 -5.99
N LYS A 110 3.99 10.35 -7.05
CA LYS A 110 5.23 9.89 -7.65
C LYS A 110 6.32 9.78 -6.59
N TYR A 111 7.00 8.62 -6.63
CA TYR A 111 8.41 8.42 -6.25
C TYR A 111 9.13 9.74 -5.97
N SER A 112 9.23 10.10 -4.70
CA SER A 112 10.24 11.06 -4.26
C SER A 112 11.50 10.25 -3.98
N LEU A 113 12.35 10.14 -5.01
CA LEU A 113 13.77 9.88 -4.83
C LEU A 113 14.32 11.02 -3.96
N THR A 114 14.34 10.84 -2.65
CA THR A 114 15.21 11.64 -1.79
C THR A 114 16.62 11.12 -2.00
N GLU A 115 17.29 11.67 -3.01
CA GLU A 115 18.76 11.79 -3.02
C GLU A 115 19.13 12.59 -1.77
N GLU A 116 19.51 11.91 -0.69
CA GLU A 116 20.23 12.55 0.40
C GLU A 116 21.73 12.49 0.09
N LYS A 117 22.29 13.69 -0.03
CA LYS A 117 23.71 14.04 -0.18
C LYS A 117 24.54 13.67 1.05
#